data_AF-A0A518BZ99-F1
#
_entry.id   AF-A0A518BZ99-F1
#
_cell.length_a   1.000
_cell.length_b   1.000
_cell.length_c   1.000
_cell.angle_alpha   90.00
_cell.angle_beta   90.00
_cell.angle_gamma   90.00
#
_symmetry.space_group_name_H-M   'P 1'
#
loop_
_entity.id
_entity.type
_entity.pdbx_description
1 polymer ?
#
loop_
_entity_poly.entity_id
_entity_poly.type
_entity_poly.pdbx_seq_one_letter_code
_entity_poly.pdbx_strand_id
1 'polypeptide(L)' 'MICPNLKCRSVLSVPDHARGKKVRCKSCGMRIGVPMPSSNNPVEGEALEKEPQQAKSG' A
#
# COMPACT_ATOMS: atom_id res chain seq x y z
N MET A 1 -6.31 -4.43 3.62
CA MET A 1 -6.85 -3.78 4.85
C MET A 1 -7.97 -4.63 5.42
N ILE A 2 -8.34 -4.49 6.69
CA ILE A 2 -9.40 -5.29 7.32
C ILE A 2 -10.75 -4.55 7.28
N CYS A 3 -11.85 -5.29 7.06
CA CYS A 3 -13.20 -4.74 7.14
C CYS A 3 -13.52 -4.26 8.58
N PRO A 4 -13.96 -3.00 8.78
CA PRO A 4 -14.22 -2.46 10.11
C PRO A 4 -15.51 -3.00 10.75
N ASN A 5 -16.31 -3.79 10.02
CA ASN A 5 -17.45 -4.48 10.61
C ASN A 5 -16.94 -5.65 11.47
N LEU A 6 -17.14 -5.56 12.79
CA LEU A 6 -16.65 -6.55 13.77
C LEU A 6 -17.22 -7.97 13.55
N LYS A 7 -18.40 -8.10 12.93
CA LYS A 7 -18.96 -9.40 12.56
C LYS A 7 -18.28 -10.00 11.32
N CYS A 8 -17.81 -9.14 10.41
CA CYS A 8 -17.21 -9.55 9.14
C CYS A 8 -15.70 -9.78 9.24
N ARG A 9 -14.95 -8.76 9.70
CA ARG A 9 -13.47 -8.76 9.85
C ARG A 9 -12.67 -9.36 8.68
N SER A 10 -13.27 -9.48 7.50
CA SER A 10 -12.61 -10.04 6.32
C SER A 10 -11.46 -9.16 5.85
N VAL A 11 -10.41 -9.79 5.34
CA VAL A 11 -9.32 -9.10 4.68
C VAL A 11 -9.78 -8.63 3.30
N LEU A 12 -9.63 -7.34 3.07
CA LEU A 12 -9.96 -6.67 1.82
C LEU A 12 -8.69 -6.39 1.03
N SER A 13 -8.63 -6.95 -0.18
CA SER A 13 -7.71 -6.51 -1.23
C SER A 13 -8.27 -5.26 -1.87
N VAL A 14 -7.73 -4.11 -1.48
CA VAL A 14 -8.14 -2.80 -2.02
C VAL A 14 -7.07 -2.35 -3.01
N PRO A 15 -7.44 -2.09 -4.28
CA PRO A 15 -6.49 -1.64 -5.28
C PRO A 15 -6.12 -0.17 -5.09
N ASP A 16 -4.96 0.23 -5.62
CA ASP A 16 -4.40 1.57 -5.38
C ASP A 16 -5.28 2.70 -5.93
N HIS A 17 -5.92 2.49 -7.08
CA HIS A 17 -6.85 3.46 -7.68
C HIS A 17 -8.15 3.68 -6.85
N ALA A 18 -8.42 2.82 -5.88
CA ALA A 18 -9.55 2.91 -4.96
C ALA A 18 -9.18 3.49 -3.59
N ARG A 19 -7.89 3.75 -3.34
CA ARG A 19 -7.45 4.45 -2.11
C ARG A 19 -7.97 5.89 -2.11
N GLY A 20 -8.30 6.39 -0.93
CA GLY A 20 -8.98 7.68 -0.76
C GLY A 20 -10.47 7.68 -1.11
N LYS A 21 -11.03 6.56 -1.60
CA LYS A 21 -12.44 6.45 -2.02
C LYS A 21 -13.25 5.54 -1.08
N LYS A 22 -14.57 5.56 -1.26
CA LYS A 22 -15.48 4.61 -0.59
C LYS A 22 -15.64 3.36 -1.45
N VAL A 23 -15.29 2.20 -0.90
CA VAL A 23 -15.42 0.89 -1.55
C VAL A 23 -16.45 0.02 -0.85
N ARG A 24 -16.94 -1.01 -1.53
CA ARG A 24 -17.88 -1.99 -0.94
C ARG A 24 -17.12 -3.25 -0.54
N CYS A 25 -17.31 -3.72 0.69
CA CYS A 25 -16.78 -5.00 1.16
C CYS A 25 -17.38 -6.15 0.33
N LYS A 26 -16.53 -7.03 -0.21
CA LYS A 26 -16.98 -8.20 -0.98
C LYS A 26 -17.69 -9.24 -0.11
N SER A 27 -17.33 -9.35 1.16
CA SER A 27 -17.90 -10.37 2.07
C SER A 27 -19.22 -9.95 2.70
N CYS A 28 -19.36 -8.68 3.14
CA CYS A 28 -20.57 -8.23 3.87
C CYS A 28 -21.30 -7.06 3.21
N GLY A 29 -20.80 -6.50 2.11
CA GLY A 29 -21.46 -5.42 1.39
C GLY A 29 -21.39 -4.03 2.04
N MET A 30 -20.72 -3.88 3.20
CA MET A 30 -20.56 -2.59 3.88
C MET A 30 -19.76 -1.59 3.02
N ARG A 31 -20.19 -0.32 3.01
CA ARG A 31 -19.43 0.77 2.39
C ARG A 31 -18.35 1.27 3.36
N ILE A 32 -17.09 1.23 2.93
CA ILE A 32 -15.90 1.50 3.75
C ILE A 32 -15.08 2.59 3.09
N GLY A 33 -14.67 3.62 3.83
CA GLY A 33 -13.71 4.61 3.37
C GLY A 33 -12.29 4.05 3.43
N VAL A 34 -11.57 4.06 2.31
CA VAL A 34 -10.18 3.61 2.24
C VAL A 34 -9.28 4.82 2.46
N PRO A 35 -8.38 4.81 3.45
CA PRO A 35 -7.44 5.91 3.64
C PRO A 35 -6.46 6.01 2.47
N MET A 36 -6.16 7.24 2.06
CA MET A 36 -5.05 7.51 1.15
C MET A 36 -3.74 7.42 1.97
N PRO A 37 -2.72 6.71 1.48
CA PRO A 37 -1.42 6.71 2.16
C PRO A 37 -0.91 8.15 2.15
N SER A 38 -0.80 8.74 3.34
CA SER A 38 -0.12 10.02 3.50
C SER A 38 1.34 9.81 3.14
N SER A 39 1.87 10.49 2.13
CA SER A 39 3.30 10.49 1.77
C SER A 39 4.18 11.18 2.83
N ASN A 40 3.94 10.94 4.12
CA ASN A 40 4.76 11.46 5.20
C ASN A 40 5.52 10.35 5.92
N ASN A 41 6.03 9.38 5.17
CA ASN A 41 7.09 8.53 5.68
C ASN A 41 8.25 8.58 4.67
N PRO A 42 9.41 9.17 5.03
CA PRO A 42 10.61 8.98 4.23
C PRO A 42 10.86 7.48 4.15
N VAL A 43 10.96 6.98 2.92
CA VAL A 43 11.34 5.61 2.61
C VAL A 43 12.81 5.43 2.99
N GLU A 44 13.09 5.19 4.26
CA GLU A 44 14.33 4.53 4.68
C GLU A 44 14.27 3.08 4.20
N GLY A 45 14.86 2.82 3.03
CA GLY A 45 15.02 1.45 2.53
C GLY A 45 15.05 1.24 1.03
N GLU A 46 15.51 2.20 0.21
CA GLU A 46 16.01 1.88 -1.14
C GLU A 46 17.50 1.54 -1.08
N ALA A 47 17.79 0.35 -0.55
CA ALA A 47 18.98 -0.39 -0.91
C ALA A 47 18.68 -1.14 -2.22
N LEU A 48 18.76 -0.43 -3.36
CA LEU A 48 18.97 -1.08 -4.65
C LEU A 48 20.41 -0.81 -5.08
N GLU A 49 21.27 -1.67 -4.56
CA GLU A 49 22.61 -1.93 -5.05
C GLU A 49 22.55 -2.29 -6.55
N LYS A 50 23.15 -1.46 -7.39
CA LYS A 50 23.78 -1.88 -8.64
C LYS A 50 25.10 -1.14 -8.79
N GLU A 51 26.16 -1.81 -8.36
CA GLU A 51 27.53 -1.53 -8.76
C GLU A 51 27.64 -1.49 -10.30
N PRO A 52 28.48 -0.60 -10.87
CA PRO A 52 29.51 -1.14 -11.76
C PRO A 52 30.86 -0.41 -11.71
N GLN A 53 31.91 -1.22 -11.48
CA GLN A 53 33.09 -1.40 -12.36
C GLN A 53 34.17 -0.28 -12.44
N GLN A 54 35.31 -0.61 -11.82
CA GLN A 54 36.72 -0.43 -12.25
C GLN A 54 36.99 0.27 -13.60
N ALA A 55 37.95 1.22 -13.63
CA ALA A 55 39.29 1.04 -14.25
C ALA A 55 40.05 2.36 -14.62
N LYS A 56 41.34 2.38 -14.23
CA LYS A 56 42.53 2.99 -14.85
C LYS A 56 43.00 4.42 -14.50
N SER A 57 44.25 4.40 -14.01
CA SER A 57 45.21 5.45 -13.69
C SER A 57 45.76 6.17 -14.93
N GLY A 58 46.10 7.45 -14.78
CA GLY A 58 46.94 8.23 -15.67
C GLY A 58 48.01 8.95 -14.87
#